data_AF-A0A536XM90-F1
#
_entry.id   AF-A0A536XM90-F1
#
_cell.length_a   1.000
_cell.length_b   1.000
_cell.length_c   1.000
_cell.angle_alpha   90.00
_cell.angle_beta   90.00
_cell.angle_gamma   90.00
#
_symmetry.space_group_name_H-M   'P 1'
#
loop_
_entity.id
_entity.type
_entity.pdbx_description
1 polymer ?
#
loop_
_entity_poly.entity_id
_entity_poly.type
_entity_poly.pdbx_seq_one_letter_code
_entity_poly.pdbx_strand_id
1 'polypeptide(L)' 'MGAGFKGRREDLRLVTGQGKYTSDWNLPGQLYGSFLRSDRAHAEIVSVNTAPALASSGVVAVFTGADTAKAGFKSTPQ' A
#
# COMPACT_ATOMS: atom_id res chain seq x y z
N MET A 1 -36.26 4.73 33.52
CA MET A 1 -35.30 3.69 33.12
C MET A 1 -34.58 4.21 31.88
N GLY A 2 -33.42 4.83 32.04
CA GLY A 2 -32.77 5.50 30.92
C GLY A 2 -31.58 6.35 31.36
N ALA A 3 -30.39 5.86 31.06
CA ALA A 3 -29.27 6.71 30.72
C ALA A 3 -28.55 6.01 29.57
N GLY A 4 -28.92 6.37 28.33
CA GLY A 4 -28.23 5.90 27.14
C GLY A 4 -26.76 6.28 27.20
N PHE A 5 -25.89 5.42 26.67
CA PHE A 5 -24.45 5.63 26.59
C PHE A 5 -24.12 7.09 26.18
N LYS A 6 -23.40 7.80 27.05
CA LYS A 6 -23.12 9.25 26.93
C LYS A 6 -21.84 9.47 26.12
N GLY A 7 -21.81 8.98 24.88
CA GLY A 7 -20.67 9.08 23.95
C GLY A 7 -21.13 8.90 22.51
N ARG A 8 -20.22 9.11 21.54
CA ARG A 8 -20.54 8.91 20.12
C ARG A 8 -20.67 7.42 19.81
N ARG A 9 -21.44 7.10 18.78
CA ARG A 9 -21.71 5.70 18.37
C ARG A 9 -20.43 4.92 18.07
N GLU A 10 -19.40 5.60 17.57
CA GLU A 10 -18.13 5.00 17.19
C GLU A 10 -17.20 4.76 18.39
N ASP A 11 -17.40 5.48 19.50
CA ASP A 11 -16.42 5.52 20.60
C ASP A 11 -16.16 4.13 21.17
N LEU A 12 -17.21 3.34 21.41
CA LEU A 12 -17.08 2.01 22.01
C LEU A 12 -16.10 1.11 21.25
N ARG A 13 -16.19 1.02 19.91
CA ARG A 13 -15.26 0.18 19.14
C ARG A 13 -13.87 0.81 19.06
N LEU A 14 -13.77 2.13 19.01
CA LEU A 14 -12.49 2.82 18.82
C LEU A 14 -11.63 2.77 20.09
N VAL A 15 -12.20 3.06 21.27
CA VAL A 15 -11.46 3.12 22.54
C VAL A 15 -11.12 1.74 23.11
N THR A 16 -11.80 0.69 22.63
CA THR A 16 -11.54 -0.70 23.04
C THR A 16 -10.61 -1.45 22.09
N GLY A 17 -10.07 -0.77 21.06
CA GLY A 17 -9.22 -1.42 20.05
C GLY A 17 -9.98 -2.39 19.13
N GLN A 18 -11.32 -2.35 19.14
CA GLN A 18 -12.18 -3.15 18.27
C GLN A 18 -12.52 -2.43 16.95
N GLY A 19 -11.97 -1.24 16.74
CA GLY A 19 -11.98 -0.59 15.44
C GLY A 19 -11.12 -1.37 14.45
N LYS A 20 -11.55 -1.42 13.20
CA LYS A 20 -10.77 -1.98 12.10
C LYS A 20 -10.46 -0.89 11.09
N TYR A 21 -9.17 -0.69 10.83
CA TYR A 21 -8.61 0.17 9.80
C TYR A 21 -7.99 -0.69 8.69
N THR A 22 -7.57 -0.06 7.60
CA THR A 22 -7.02 -0.75 6.42
C THR A 22 -5.88 -1.72 6.77
N SER A 23 -5.00 -1.35 7.71
CA SER A 23 -3.84 -2.16 8.10
C SER A 23 -4.15 -3.28 9.11
N ASP A 24 -5.38 -3.34 9.66
CA ASP A 24 -5.75 -4.34 10.67
C ASP A 24 -6.27 -5.66 10.07
N TRP A 25 -6.34 -5.70 8.73
CA TRP A 25 -6.76 -6.87 7.97
C TRP A 25 -5.55 -7.74 7.61
N ASN A 26 -5.73 -9.05 7.77
CA ASN A 26 -4.79 -10.06 7.31
C ASN A 26 -5.59 -11.16 6.60
N LEU A 27 -5.61 -11.11 5.26
CA LEU A 27 -6.40 -12.00 4.43
C LEU A 27 -5.55 -13.21 3.97
N PRO A 28 -6.17 -14.39 3.77
CA PRO A 28 -5.47 -15.53 3.17
C PRO A 28 -4.83 -15.17 1.83
N GLY A 29 -3.53 -15.38 1.68
CA GLY A 29 -2.77 -15.09 0.46
C GLY A 29 -2.43 -13.61 0.22
N GLN A 30 -2.66 -12.72 1.21
CA GLN A 30 -2.30 -11.31 1.11
C GLN A 30 -0.79 -11.12 0.91
N LEU A 31 -0.43 -10.32 -0.10
CA LEU A 31 0.94 -9.87 -0.35
C LEU A 31 1.17 -8.47 0.21
N TYR A 32 2.43 -8.12 0.45
CA TYR A 32 2.86 -6.80 0.89
C TYR A 32 3.61 -6.10 -0.24
N GLY A 33 3.25 -4.84 -0.48
CA GLY A 33 3.92 -3.98 -1.44
C GLY A 33 4.93 -3.04 -0.77
N SER A 34 6.06 -2.83 -1.42
CA SER A 34 7.04 -1.80 -1.03
C SER A 34 7.49 -1.03 -2.26
N PHE A 35 7.82 0.24 -2.09
CA PHE A 35 8.23 1.14 -3.16
C PHE A 35 9.69 1.55 -2.98
N LEU A 36 10.51 1.29 -3.99
CA LEU A 36 11.77 1.98 -4.15
C LEU A 36 11.48 3.40 -4.65
N ARG A 37 11.94 4.41 -3.90
CA ARG A 37 11.73 5.82 -4.24
C ARG A 37 13.03 6.45 -4.73
N SER A 38 12.87 7.51 -5.53
CA SER A 38 14.00 8.32 -5.99
C SER A 38 14.74 8.93 -4.80
N ASP A 39 16.07 8.85 -4.82
CA ASP A 39 16.97 9.62 -3.96
C ASP A 39 17.27 11.02 -4.54
N ARG A 40 16.85 11.28 -5.79
CA ARG A 40 17.03 12.55 -6.49
C ARG A 40 15.71 13.32 -6.60
N ALA A 41 15.76 14.63 -6.39
CA ALA A 41 14.61 15.51 -6.56
C ALA A 41 14.20 15.64 -8.04
N HIS A 42 15.16 15.63 -8.96
CA HIS A 42 14.93 15.66 -10.40
C HIS A 42 16.04 14.89 -11.13
N ALA A 43 15.67 13.89 -11.93
CA ALA A 43 16.57 13.09 -12.73
C ALA A 43 15.80 12.33 -13.81
N GLU A 44 16.51 11.95 -14.86
CA GLU A 44 16.02 10.98 -15.84
C GLU A 44 16.35 9.55 -15.36
N ILE A 45 15.38 8.63 -15.48
CA ILE A 45 15.60 7.21 -15.18
C ILE A 45 16.22 6.56 -16.42
N VAL A 46 17.54 6.42 -16.44
CA VAL A 46 18.25 5.78 -17.56
C VAL A 46 18.03 4.27 -17.58
N SER A 47 18.06 3.62 -16.41
CA SER A 47 17.82 2.17 -16.29
C SER A 47 17.41 1.78 -14.87
N VAL A 48 16.75 0.62 -14.75
CA VAL A 48 16.42 -0.03 -13.48
C VAL A 48 16.71 -1.52 -13.62
N ASN A 49 17.60 -2.06 -12.78
CA ASN A 49 17.87 -3.50 -12.75
C ASN A 49 17.04 -4.17 -11.64
N THR A 50 16.04 -4.96 -12.03
CA THR A 50 15.14 -5.66 -11.10
C THR A 50 15.57 -7.09 -10.78
N ALA A 51 16.58 -7.63 -11.48
CA ALA A 51 16.96 -9.04 -11.36
C ALA A 51 17.34 -9.47 -9.92
N PRO A 52 18.10 -8.67 -9.14
CA PRO A 52 18.43 -9.05 -7.76
C PRO A 52 17.20 -9.13 -6.85
N ALA A 53 16.24 -8.21 -7.03
CA ALA A 53 15.01 -8.21 -6.24
C ALA A 53 14.13 -9.41 -6.59
N LEU A 54 13.98 -9.73 -7.88
CA LEU A 54 13.22 -10.91 -8.33
C LEU A 54 13.85 -12.24 -7.87
N ALA A 55 15.16 -12.29 -7.70
CA ALA A 55 15.86 -13.48 -7.19
C ALA A 55 15.73 -13.67 -5.67
N SER A 56 15.23 -12.67 -4.94
CA SER A 56 15.11 -12.73 -3.48
C SER A 56 13.94 -13.62 -3.04
N SER A 57 14.19 -14.44 -2.02
CA SER A 57 13.15 -15.32 -1.47
C SER A 57 11.95 -14.53 -0.94
N GLY A 58 10.75 -14.94 -1.33
CA GLY A 58 9.49 -14.31 -0.93
C GLY A 58 9.05 -13.12 -1.79
N VAL A 59 9.88 -12.67 -2.75
CA VAL A 59 9.45 -11.68 -3.75
C VAL A 59 8.59 -12.36 -4.80
N VAL A 60 7.33 -11.91 -4.91
CA VAL A 60 6.37 -12.47 -5.87
C VAL A 60 6.42 -11.74 -7.22
N ALA A 61 6.66 -10.42 -7.21
CA ALA A 61 6.75 -9.61 -8.41
C ALA A 61 7.53 -8.31 -8.14
N VAL A 62 8.11 -7.75 -9.20
CA VAL A 62 8.70 -6.40 -9.22
C VAL A 62 8.11 -5.66 -10.41
N PHE A 63 7.50 -4.50 -10.15
CA PHE A 63 6.87 -3.68 -11.18
C PHE A 63 7.67 -2.40 -11.42
N THR A 64 7.68 -1.94 -12.66
CA THR A 64 8.39 -0.75 -13.13
C THR A 64 7.46 0.16 -13.94
N GLY A 65 7.99 1.30 -14.39
CA GLY A 65 7.27 2.17 -15.33
C GLY A 65 6.87 1.46 -16.63
N ALA A 66 7.64 0.46 -17.08
CA ALA A 66 7.33 -0.30 -18.29
C ALA A 66 6.03 -1.11 -18.15
N ASP A 67 5.78 -1.69 -16.97
CA ASP A 67 4.55 -2.45 -16.68
C ASP A 67 3.33 -1.53 -16.66
N THR A 68 3.51 -0.32 -16.12
CA THR A 68 2.48 0.72 -16.09
C THR A 68 2.10 1.17 -17.50
N ALA A 69 3.10 1.42 -18.36
CA ALA A 69 2.89 1.75 -19.76
C ALA A 69 2.20 0.62 -20.53
N LYS A 70 2.62 -0.63 -20.30
CA LYS A 70 2.02 -1.83 -20.90
C LYS A 70 0.56 -2.03 -20.48
N ALA A 71 0.21 -1.70 -19.24
CA ALA A 71 -1.15 -1.75 -18.73
C ALA A 71 -2.05 -0.60 -19.25
N GLY A 72 -1.51 0.34 -20.02
CA GLY A 72 -2.26 1.44 -20.61
C GLY A 72 -2.60 2.57 -19.64
N PHE A 73 -1.94 2.62 -18.48
CA PHE A 73 -2.08 3.76 -17.58
C PHE A 73 -1.49 5.01 -18.23
N LYS A 74 -2.33 6.03 -18.39
CA LYS A 74 -1.88 7.36 -18.81
C LYS A 74 -1.37 8.09 -17.57
N SER A 75 -0.28 8.84 -17.70
CA SER A 75 0.10 9.76 -16.64
C SER A 75 -1.06 10.75 -16.41
N THR A 76 -1.23 11.18 -15.16
CA THR A 76 -2.15 12.27 -14.84
C THR A 76 -1.85 13.48 -15.72
N PRO A 77 -2.86 14.28 -16.11
CA PRO A 77 -2.61 15.60 -16.67
C PRO A 77 -1.70 16.34 -15.68
N GLN A 78 -0.53 16.79 -16.16
CA GLN A 78 0.33 17.70 -15.42
C GLN A 78 -0.30 19.09 -15.37
#